data_AF-A0A5P2DU51-F1
#
_entry.id   AF-A0A5P2DU51-F1
#
_cell.length_a   1.000
_cell.length_b   1.000
_cell.length_c   1.000
_cell.angle_alpha   90.00
_cell.angle_beta   90.00
_cell.angle_gamma   90.00
#
_symmetry.space_group_name_H-M   'P 1'
#
loop_
_entity.id
_entity.type
_entity.pdbx_description
1 polymer ?
#
loop_
_entity_poly.entity_id
_entity_poly.type
_entity_poly.pdbx_seq_one_letter_code
_entity_poly.pdbx_strand_id
1 'polypeptide(L)'
;MGVRDWIGHTGEIPGFTATLFYHPGLDATVVVLVNSDVASGGCPPQIPTLAKSRRNGPCDVPANLISAALADALGKPIPPPPTP
;
A
#
# COMPACT_ATOMS: atom_id res chain seq x y z
N MET A 1 12.51 23.78 -2.33
CA MET A 1 11.83 22.75 -1.52
C MET A 1 11.56 21.58 -2.45
N GLY A 2 12.44 20.57 -2.47
CA GLY A 2 12.31 19.43 -3.39
C GLY A 2 11.48 18.35 -2.72
N VAL A 3 10.36 17.96 -3.33
CA VAL A 3 9.58 16.81 -2.87
C VAL A 3 10.47 15.58 -3.08
N ARG A 4 10.98 15.01 -1.98
CA ARG A 4 11.82 13.80 -2.00
C ARG A 4 11.02 12.54 -1.67
N ASP A 5 9.71 12.68 -1.53
CA ASP A 5 8.79 11.61 -1.15
C ASP A 5 7.97 11.13 -2.36
N TRP A 6 7.21 10.06 -2.13
CA TRP A 6 6.30 9.48 -3.12
C TRP A 6 5.17 10.46 -3.49
N ILE A 7 4.93 10.63 -4.79
CA ILE A 7 3.93 11.55 -5.34
C ILE A 7 2.93 10.74 -6.15
N GLY A 8 1.65 10.78 -5.78
CA GLY A 8 0.64 10.02 -6.49
C GLY A 8 -0.63 9.79 -5.69
N HIS A 9 -1.41 8.80 -6.13
CA HIS A 9 -2.73 8.52 -5.58
C HIS A 9 -3.01 7.02 -5.48
N THR A 10 -3.91 6.70 -4.56
CA THR A 10 -4.58 5.41 -4.49
C THR A 10 -5.87 5.46 -5.31
N GLY A 11 -6.40 4.29 -5.67
CA GLY A 11 -7.70 4.15 -6.33
C GLY A 11 -8.36 2.85 -5.91
N GLU A 12 -9.69 2.86 -5.84
CA GLU A 12 -10.47 1.71 -5.44
C GLU A 12 -11.78 1.67 -6.22
N ILE A 13 -12.16 0.47 -6.65
CA ILE A 13 -13.51 0.12 -7.07
C ILE A 13 -13.86 -1.24 -6.42
N PRO A 14 -15.14 -1.61 -6.28
CA PRO A 14 -15.49 -2.90 -5.70
C PRO A 14 -14.75 -4.07 -6.36
N GLY A 15 -14.02 -4.84 -5.55
CA GLY A 15 -13.19 -5.96 -5.97
C GLY A 15 -11.78 -5.61 -6.46
N PHE A 16 -11.37 -4.33 -6.52
CA PHE A 16 -10.05 -3.93 -7.00
C PHE A 16 -9.48 -2.74 -6.24
N THR A 17 -8.18 -2.80 -5.95
CA THR A 17 -7.43 -1.69 -5.37
C THR A 17 -6.19 -1.37 -6.20
N ALA A 18 -5.80 -0.10 -6.20
CA ALA A 18 -4.71 0.44 -7.00
C ALA A 18 -3.87 1.44 -6.21
N THR A 19 -2.56 1.45 -6.47
CA THR A 19 -1.66 2.55 -6.09
C THR A 19 -0.84 2.97 -7.29
N LEU A 20 -0.64 4.27 -7.48
CA LEU A 20 0.20 4.83 -8.54
C LEU A 20 1.02 5.97 -7.96
N PHE A 21 2.32 5.74 -7.76
CA PHE A 21 3.22 6.70 -7.14
C PHE A 21 4.54 6.84 -7.90
N TYR A 22 4.93 8.08 -8.16
CA TYR A 22 6.24 8.48 -8.69
C TYR A 22 7.18 8.85 -7.55
N HIS A 23 8.45 8.44 -7.64
CA HIS A 23 9.49 8.85 -6.70
C HIS A 23 10.61 9.62 -7.44
N PRO A 24 10.77 10.94 -7.24
CA PRO A 24 11.74 11.76 -7.98
C PRO A 24 13.19 11.29 -7.84
N GLY A 25 13.57 10.77 -6.66
CA GLY A 25 14.92 10.24 -6.43
C GLY A 25 15.21 8.89 -7.08
N LEU A 26 14.19 8.19 -7.59
CA LEU A 26 14.34 6.95 -8.37
C LEU A 26 14.11 7.19 -9.87
N ASP A 27 13.58 8.37 -10.21
CA ASP A 27 13.02 8.69 -11.52
C ASP A 27 12.13 7.58 -12.09
N ALA A 28 11.23 7.07 -11.24
CA ALA A 28 10.41 5.92 -11.54
C ALA A 28 9.00 6.04 -10.97
N THR A 29 8.04 5.46 -11.69
CA THR A 29 6.65 5.27 -11.22
C THR A 29 6.43 3.81 -10.88
N VAL A 30 5.92 3.56 -9.68
CA VAL A 30 5.46 2.24 -9.24
C VAL A 30 3.94 2.20 -9.34
N VAL A 31 3.44 1.22 -10.08
CA VAL A 31 2.01 0.96 -10.25
C VAL A 31 1.71 -0.42 -9.67
N VAL A 32 0.77 -0.47 -8.72
CA VAL A 32 0.25 -1.71 -8.15
C VAL A 32 -1.23 -1.76 -8.45
N LEU A 33 -1.67 -2.85 -9.09
CA LEU A 33 -3.07 -3.14 -9.35
C LEU A 33 -3.37 -4.52 -8.75
N VAL A 34 -4.35 -4.59 -7.86
CA VAL A 34 -4.73 -5.83 -7.18
C VAL A 34 -6.21 -6.10 -7.42
N ASN A 35 -6.53 -7.35 -7.74
CA ASN A 35 -7.88 -7.86 -7.93
C ASN A 35 -8.59 -8.18 -6.60
N SER A 36 -8.36 -7.35 -5.58
CA SER A 36 -9.04 -7.45 -4.30
C SER A 36 -9.01 -6.12 -3.56
N ASP A 37 -10.14 -5.79 -2.94
CA ASP A 37 -10.37 -4.71 -1.99
C ASP A 37 -10.57 -5.24 -0.55
N VAL A 38 -10.42 -6.55 -0.34
CA VAL A 38 -10.57 -7.16 0.97
C VAL A 38 -9.30 -6.95 1.79
N ALA A 39 -9.44 -6.31 2.95
CA ALA A 39 -8.32 -6.00 3.83
C ALA A 39 -7.53 -7.25 4.27
N SER A 40 -6.26 -7.06 4.55
CA SER A 40 -5.33 -8.08 5.04
C SER A 40 -4.41 -7.51 6.11
N GLY A 41 -3.79 -8.37 6.91
CA GLY A 41 -2.89 -8.01 8.01
C GLY A 41 -3.52 -8.27 9.38
N GLY A 42 -3.01 -7.59 10.40
CA GLY A 42 -3.52 -7.62 11.77
C GLY A 42 -4.82 -6.84 11.93
N CYS A 43 -5.85 -7.21 11.16
CA CYS A 43 -7.13 -6.52 11.18
C CYS A 43 -7.94 -6.84 12.44
N PRO A 44 -8.69 -5.85 12.99
CA PRO A 44 -9.66 -6.10 14.05
C PRO A 44 -10.68 -7.17 13.64
N PRO A 45 -11.25 -7.95 14.59
CA PRO A 45 -12.21 -9.02 14.29
C PRO A 45 -13.44 -8.61 13.48
N GLN A 46 -13.78 -7.31 13.49
CA GLN A 46 -14.94 -6.75 12.81
C GLN A 46 -14.68 -6.45 11.33
N ILE A 47 -13.42 -6.44 10.89
CA ILE A 47 -13.04 -6.15 9.51
C ILE A 47 -12.98 -7.47 8.74
N PRO A 48 -13.77 -7.64 7.67
CA PRO A 48 -13.69 -8.82 6.82
C PRO A 48 -12.29 -8.96 6.21
N THR A 49 -11.67 -10.12 6.39
CA THR A 49 -10.39 -10.47 5.77
C THR A 49 -10.53 -11.77 5.00
N LEU A 50 -9.68 -12.01 3.99
CA LEU A 50 -9.66 -13.29 3.29
C LEU A 50 -9.20 -14.39 4.26
N ALA A 51 -9.87 -15.55 4.25
CA ALA A 51 -9.59 -16.66 5.19
C ALA A 51 -8.13 -17.17 5.15
N LYS A 52 -7.40 -16.93 4.06
CA LYS A 52 -5.98 -17.27 3.87
C LYS A 52 -5.06 -16.04 3.75
N SER A 53 -5.54 -14.85 4.10
CA SER A 53 -4.75 -13.64 4.00
C SER A 53 -3.59 -13.62 5.01
N ARG A 54 -2.58 -12.80 4.70
CA ARG A 54 -1.45 -12.54 5.58
C ARG A 54 -2.00 -12.01 6.91
N ARG A 55 -1.70 -12.67 8.03
CA ARG A 55 -2.13 -12.23 9.38
C ARG A 55 -1.14 -11.31 10.10
N ASN A 56 0.06 -11.16 9.54
CA ASN A 56 1.13 -10.34 10.10
C ASN A 56 1.27 -9.04 9.30
N GLY A 57 1.50 -7.92 9.99
CA GLY A 57 1.61 -6.57 9.40
C GLY A 57 0.40 -5.68 9.71
N PRO A 58 0.43 -4.40 9.29
CA PRO A 58 -0.69 -3.48 9.47
C PRO A 58 -1.95 -3.97 8.74
N CYS A 59 -3.11 -3.64 9.27
CA CYS A 59 -4.38 -3.86 8.57
C CYS A 59 -4.55 -2.82 7.47
N ASP A 60 -4.55 -3.25 6.21
CA ASP A 60 -4.71 -2.36 5.06
C ASP A 60 -5.20 -3.15 3.83
N VAL A 61 -5.57 -2.42 2.77
CA VAL A 61 -5.90 -3.03 1.48
C VAL A 61 -4.67 -3.62 0.80
N PRO A 62 -4.83 -4.70 0.00
CA PRO A 62 -3.70 -5.41 -0.59
C PRO A 62 -2.75 -4.55 -1.43
N ALA A 63 -3.28 -3.58 -2.20
CA ALA A 63 -2.45 -2.70 -3.02
C ALA A 63 -1.48 -1.85 -2.19
N ASN A 64 -1.92 -1.35 -1.03
CA ASN A 64 -1.08 -0.56 -0.11
C ASN A 64 0.02 -1.43 0.51
N LEU A 65 -0.33 -2.65 0.93
CA LEU A 65 0.65 -3.59 1.51
C LEU A 65 1.74 -3.98 0.51
N ILE A 66 1.37 -4.21 -0.75
CA ILE A 66 2.32 -4.51 -1.82
C ILE A 66 3.16 -3.27 -2.16
N SER A 67 2.53 -2.09 -2.25
CA SER A 67 3.23 -0.82 -2.49
C SER A 67 4.29 -0.55 -1.42
N ALA A 68 3.95 -0.74 -0.13
CA ALA A 68 4.91 -0.60 0.97
C ALA A 68 6.08 -1.58 0.85
N ALA A 69 5.81 -2.87 0.56
CA ALA A 69 6.85 -3.87 0.37
C ALA A 69 7.77 -3.56 -0.83
N LEU A 70 7.22 -3.02 -1.92
CA LEU A 70 7.99 -2.56 -3.08
C LEU A 70 8.84 -1.33 -2.75
N ALA A 71 8.26 -0.37 -2.02
CA ALA A 71 8.97 0.83 -1.59
C ALA A 71 10.18 0.50 -0.70
N ASP A 72 10.02 -0.45 0.22
CA ASP A 72 11.11 -1.01 1.04
C ASP A 72 12.18 -1.67 0.16
N ALA A 73 11.76 -2.53 -0.78
CA ALA A 73 12.68 -3.21 -1.69
C ALA A 73 13.45 -2.24 -2.62
N LEU A 74 12.87 -1.07 -2.93
CA LEU A 74 13.48 0.00 -3.72
C LEU A 74 14.34 0.96 -2.88
N GLY A 75 14.47 0.73 -1.57
CA GLY A 75 15.25 1.56 -0.67
C GLY A 75 14.66 2.96 -0.43
N LYS A 76 13.35 3.13 -0.65
CA LYS A 76 12.57 4.36 -0.44
C LYS A 76 11.33 4.07 0.40
N PRO A 77 11.48 3.63 1.67
CA PRO A 77 10.35 3.21 2.50
C PRO A 77 9.30 4.32 2.63
N ILE A 78 8.02 3.94 2.59
CA ILE A 78 6.91 4.87 2.87
C ILE A 78 6.87 5.07 4.39
N PRO A 79 6.92 6.32 4.90
CA PRO A 79 6.81 6.57 6.33
C PRO A 79 5.51 6.00 6.88
N PRO A 80 5.52 5.36 8.07
CA PRO A 80 4.29 4.95 8.71
C PRO A 80 3.40 6.18 8.95
N PRO A 81 2.06 6.04 8.89
CA PRO A 81 1.17 7.13 9.22
C PRO A 81 1.47 7.62 10.66
N PRO A 82 1.41 8.93 10.92
CA PRO A 82 1.65 9.46 12.26
C PRO A 82 0.68 8.83 13.26
N THR A 83 1.21 8.40 14.41
CA THR A 83 0.36 7.93 15.51
C THR A 83 -0.49 9.09 16.03
N PRO A 84 -1.79 8.89 16.29
CA PRO A 84 -2.64 9.91 16.90
C PRO A 84 -2.17 10.32 18.29
#